data_AF-A0AAP0QG69-F1
#
_entry.id   AF-A0AAP0QG69-F1
#
_cell.length_a   1.000
_cell.length_b   1.000
_cell.length_c   1.000
_cell.angle_alpha   90.00
_cell.angle_beta   90.00
_cell.angle_gamma   90.00
#
_symmetry.space_group_name_H-M   'P 1'
#
loop_
_entity.id
_entity.type
_entity.pdbx_description
1 polymer ?
#
loop_
_entity_poly.entity_id
_entity_poly.type
_entity_poly.pdbx_seq_one_letter_code
_entity_poly.pdbx_strand_id
1 'polypeptide(L)'
;MAATPNRQFKNICVLSGFTYGKHKEFVEAAIDLGRSIAARKLHLVYGGGNRGLSKMVSEAAFIRGSQVLGIIPRVLKPLGRDLATLEALMTLASWAHLHIHQKPIGLLNVNNFYDGFIAFLNHAIKNYFIPSNVKKLFICAHTANKLLDMLQAYKPEPDPWTFVLEQPNNDGNSSRSKKYKLDLTLRL
;
A
#
# COMPACT_ATOMS: atom_id res chain seq x y z
N MET A 1 15.11 24.66 -12.49
CA MET A 1 14.75 23.66 -11.46
C MET A 1 13.86 22.60 -12.12
N ALA A 2 14.41 21.45 -12.49
CA ALA A 2 13.60 20.36 -13.03
C ALA A 2 12.91 19.65 -11.85
N ALA A 3 11.58 19.73 -11.78
CA ALA A 3 10.80 18.91 -10.89
C ALA A 3 11.18 17.44 -11.13
N THR A 4 11.66 16.75 -10.10
CA THR A 4 11.99 15.33 -10.18
C THR A 4 10.73 14.61 -10.66
N PRO A 5 10.78 13.80 -11.73
CA PRO A 5 9.60 13.10 -12.21
C PRO A 5 9.07 12.24 -11.06
N ASN A 6 7.80 12.41 -10.73
CA ASN A 6 7.12 11.59 -9.72
C ASN A 6 7.27 10.14 -10.18
N ARG A 7 8.16 9.36 -9.55
CA ARG A 7 8.50 8.01 -10.02
C ARG A 7 7.34 7.08 -9.68
N GLN A 8 6.38 7.02 -10.60
CA GLN A 8 5.26 6.09 -10.58
C GLN A 8 5.77 4.66 -10.32
N PHE A 9 5.13 3.94 -9.40
CA PHE A 9 5.52 2.58 -9.08
C PHE A 9 5.12 1.62 -10.20
N LYS A 10 5.93 0.59 -10.44
CA LYS A 10 5.63 -0.46 -11.44
C LYS A 10 5.01 -1.71 -10.83
N ASN A 11 5.23 -1.94 -9.54
CA ASN A 11 4.77 -3.14 -8.84
C ASN A 11 3.76 -2.76 -7.76
N ILE A 12 2.65 -3.48 -7.70
CA ILE A 12 1.65 -3.34 -6.63
C ILE A 12 1.51 -4.65 -5.87
N CYS A 13 1.49 -4.57 -4.54
CA CYS A 13 1.17 -5.71 -3.69
C CYS A 13 -0.34 -5.70 -3.40
N VAL A 14 -1.02 -6.81 -3.66
CA VAL A 14 -2.45 -6.96 -3.32
C VAL A 14 -2.60 -7.95 -2.18
N LEU A 15 -3.13 -7.46 -1.06
CA LEU A 15 -3.60 -8.27 0.05
C LEU A 15 -5.08 -8.59 -0.18
N SER A 16 -5.41 -9.87 -0.33
CA SER A 16 -6.80 -10.32 -0.54
C SER A 16 -7.03 -11.68 0.09
N GLY A 17 -8.30 -11.97 0.39
CA GLY A 17 -8.71 -13.24 1.00
C GLY A 17 -8.66 -14.42 0.02
N PHE A 18 -8.69 -15.62 0.60
CA PHE A 18 -8.74 -16.92 -0.08
C PHE A 18 -10.19 -17.44 -0.20
N THR A 19 -11.17 -16.67 0.27
CA THR A 19 -12.61 -16.88 0.05
C THR A 19 -13.15 -15.89 -0.97
N TYR A 20 -14.38 -16.08 -1.43
CA TYR A 20 -15.05 -15.21 -2.43
C TYR A 20 -15.91 -14.10 -1.80
N GLY A 21 -16.20 -14.22 -0.50
CA GLY A 21 -17.21 -13.39 0.17
C GLY A 21 -18.64 -13.85 -0.14
N LYS A 22 -19.62 -13.19 0.49
CA LYS A 22 -21.05 -13.46 0.33
C LYS A 22 -21.65 -12.84 -0.94
N HIS A 23 -21.07 -11.73 -1.38
CA HIS A 23 -21.61 -10.85 -2.41
C HIS A 23 -20.73 -10.92 -3.67
N LYS A 24 -21.35 -11.06 -4.84
CA LYS A 24 -20.64 -11.23 -6.12
C LYS A 24 -19.75 -10.03 -6.46
N GLU A 25 -20.09 -8.85 -5.95
CA GLU A 25 -19.40 -7.59 -6.15
C GLU A 25 -17.94 -7.67 -5.69
N PHE A 26 -17.61 -8.52 -4.70
CA PHE A 26 -16.22 -8.75 -4.30
C PHE A 26 -15.40 -9.44 -5.38
N VAL A 27 -15.99 -10.44 -6.05
CA VAL A 27 -15.36 -11.17 -7.15
C VAL A 27 -15.20 -10.24 -8.36
N GLU A 28 -16.27 -9.51 -8.71
CA GLU A 28 -16.25 -8.53 -9.80
C GLU A 28 -15.16 -7.47 -9.56
N ALA A 29 -15.08 -6.92 -8.34
CA ALA A 29 -14.06 -5.94 -7.99
C ALA A 29 -12.63 -6.51 -8.00
N ALA A 30 -12.42 -7.77 -7.61
CA ALA A 30 -11.11 -8.41 -7.68
C ALA A 30 -10.66 -8.62 -9.15
N ILE A 31 -11.58 -9.05 -10.01
CA ILE A 31 -11.33 -9.17 -11.46
C ILE A 31 -11.01 -7.80 -12.04
N ASP A 32 -11.83 -6.79 -11.76
CA ASP A 32 -11.65 -5.44 -12.29
C ASP A 32 -10.34 -4.82 -11.79
N LEU A 33 -9.93 -5.07 -10.54
CA LEU A 33 -8.62 -4.69 -10.05
C LEU A 33 -7.49 -5.30 -10.88
N GLY A 34 -7.53 -6.60 -11.13
CA GLY A 34 -6.53 -7.28 -11.96
C GLY A 34 -6.47 -6.70 -13.38
N ARG A 35 -7.63 -6.43 -13.98
CA ARG A 35 -7.72 -5.78 -15.30
C ARG A 35 -7.12 -4.37 -15.29
N SER A 36 -7.45 -3.58 -14.28
CA SER A 36 -6.97 -2.20 -14.14
C SER A 36 -5.47 -2.11 -13.87
N ILE A 37 -4.89 -3.10 -13.18
CA ILE A 37 -3.43 -3.25 -13.00
C ILE A 37 -2.76 -3.47 -14.36
N ALA A 38 -3.26 -4.44 -15.14
CA ALA A 38 -2.69 -4.76 -16.46
C ALA A 38 -2.85 -3.62 -17.47
N ALA A 39 -4.00 -2.95 -17.50
CA ALA A 39 -4.24 -1.79 -18.36
C ALA A 39 -3.23 -0.65 -18.09
N ARG A 40 -2.75 -0.51 -16.85
CA ARG A 40 -1.74 0.48 -16.45
C ARG A 40 -0.30 -0.02 -16.61
N LYS A 41 -0.08 -1.19 -17.20
CA LYS A 41 1.24 -1.85 -17.32
C LYS A 41 1.94 -2.05 -15.97
N LEU A 42 1.15 -2.27 -14.92
CA LEU A 42 1.66 -2.58 -13.59
C LEU A 42 1.84 -4.10 -13.45
N HIS A 43 2.71 -4.50 -12.53
CA HIS A 43 2.95 -5.90 -12.18
C HIS A 43 2.41 -6.18 -10.78
N LEU A 44 1.89 -7.39 -10.60
CA LEU A 44 1.22 -7.82 -9.39
C LEU A 44 2.17 -8.66 -8.52
N VAL A 45 2.27 -8.31 -7.25
CA VAL A 45 2.81 -9.15 -6.19
C VAL A 45 1.66 -9.53 -5.27
N TYR A 46 1.55 -10.80 -4.89
CA TYR A 46 0.47 -11.26 -4.01
C TYR A 46 0.85 -12.54 -3.25
N GLY A 47 -0.05 -13.02 -2.38
CA GLY A 47 0.17 -14.20 -1.54
C GLY A 47 0.20 -15.56 -2.26
N GLY A 48 0.18 -15.60 -3.59
CA GLY A 48 0.34 -16.84 -4.39
C GLY A 48 -0.80 -17.85 -4.34
N GLY A 49 -1.92 -17.51 -3.69
CA GLY A 49 -3.06 -18.40 -3.52
C GLY A 49 -3.77 -18.75 -4.83
N ASN A 50 -4.18 -20.02 -4.97
CA ASN A 50 -4.88 -20.53 -6.15
C ASN A 50 -6.42 -20.60 -5.99
N ARG A 51 -6.99 -19.87 -5.03
CA ARG A 51 -8.45 -19.81 -4.76
C ARG A 51 -8.89 -18.43 -4.26
N GLY A 52 -10.21 -18.20 -4.23
CA GLY A 52 -10.83 -16.98 -3.69
C GLY A 52 -10.50 -15.73 -4.50
N LEU A 53 -10.64 -14.55 -3.87
CA LEU A 53 -10.34 -13.26 -4.49
C LEU A 53 -8.88 -13.16 -4.97
N SER A 54 -7.95 -13.78 -4.23
CA SER A 54 -6.53 -13.88 -4.56
C SER A 54 -6.26 -14.51 -5.93
N LYS A 55 -6.98 -15.58 -6.27
CA LYS A 55 -6.98 -16.17 -7.62
C LYS A 55 -7.56 -15.21 -8.65
N MET A 56 -8.71 -14.62 -8.34
CA MET A 56 -9.45 -13.78 -9.30
C MET A 56 -8.64 -12.56 -9.76
N VAL A 57 -7.98 -11.86 -8.82
CA VAL A 57 -7.13 -10.71 -9.16
C VAL A 57 -5.87 -11.12 -9.94
N SER A 58 -5.26 -12.25 -9.56
CA SER A 58 -4.01 -12.70 -10.19
C SER A 58 -4.23 -13.23 -11.61
N GLU A 59 -5.26 -14.05 -11.84
CA GLU A 59 -5.61 -14.52 -13.18
C GLU A 59 -6.01 -13.36 -14.10
N ALA A 60 -6.83 -12.42 -13.61
CA ALA A 60 -7.27 -11.28 -14.40
C ALA A 60 -6.11 -10.36 -14.82
N ALA A 61 -5.09 -10.21 -13.98
CA ALA A 61 -3.87 -9.47 -14.32
C ALA A 61 -2.98 -10.28 -15.29
N PHE A 62 -2.74 -11.56 -15.00
CA PHE A 62 -1.86 -12.44 -15.77
C PHE A 62 -2.31 -12.61 -17.23
N ILE A 63 -3.60 -12.93 -17.44
CA ILE A 63 -4.16 -13.16 -18.78
C ILE A 63 -4.06 -11.91 -19.66
N ARG A 64 -3.96 -10.73 -19.04
CA ARG A 64 -3.81 -9.43 -19.72
C ARG A 64 -2.35 -8.96 -19.84
N GLY A 65 -1.39 -9.83 -19.55
CA GLY A 65 0.04 -9.59 -19.81
C GLY A 65 0.81 -8.93 -18.67
N SER A 66 0.21 -8.74 -17.49
CA SER A 66 0.99 -8.35 -16.31
C SER A 66 1.88 -9.49 -15.84
N GLN A 67 3.11 -9.18 -15.44
CA GLN A 67 3.89 -10.10 -14.61
C GLN A 67 3.20 -10.27 -13.26
N VAL A 68 3.10 -11.52 -12.79
CA VAL A 68 2.47 -11.87 -11.52
C VAL A 68 3.46 -12.70 -10.70
N LEU A 69 3.81 -12.20 -9.52
CA LEU A 69 4.68 -12.86 -8.55
C LEU A 69 3.85 -13.30 -7.34
N GLY A 70 3.69 -14.61 -7.18
CA GLY A 70 3.09 -15.22 -5.99
C GLY A 70 4.15 -15.61 -4.96
N ILE A 71 3.98 -15.19 -3.71
CA ILE A 71 4.88 -15.52 -2.61
C ILE A 71 4.12 -16.38 -1.59
N ILE A 72 4.48 -17.66 -1.50
CA ILE A 72 3.94 -18.60 -0.49
C ILE A 72 5.10 -19.17 0.32
N PRO A 73 5.25 -18.78 1.61
CA PRO A 73 6.14 -19.45 2.54
C PRO A 73 5.77 -20.94 2.68
N ARG A 74 6.77 -21.82 2.80
CA ARG A 74 6.56 -23.27 2.94
C ARG A 74 5.58 -23.63 4.06
N VAL A 75 5.64 -22.91 5.18
CA VAL A 75 4.78 -23.11 6.36
C VAL A 75 3.31 -22.72 6.15
N LEU A 76 2.99 -21.96 5.09
CA LEU A 76 1.63 -21.45 4.81
C LEU A 76 0.89 -22.23 3.71
N LYS A 77 1.52 -23.22 3.07
CA LYS A 77 0.89 -24.03 2.00
C LYS A 77 -0.48 -24.65 2.37
N PRO A 78 -0.76 -25.11 3.60
CA PRO A 78 -2.03 -25.78 3.91
C PRO A 78 -3.12 -24.90 4.53
N LEU A 79 -2.89 -23.60 4.82
CA LEU A 79 -3.81 -22.80 5.63
C LEU A 79 -4.38 -21.61 4.84
N GLY A 80 -5.65 -21.70 4.45
CA GLY A 80 -6.43 -20.52 4.07
C GLY A 80 -6.69 -19.68 5.31
N ARG A 81 -6.11 -18.48 5.40
CA ARG A 81 -6.25 -17.60 6.57
C ARG A 81 -6.67 -16.21 6.13
N ASP A 82 -7.98 -16.00 6.01
CA ASP A 82 -8.52 -14.68 5.63
C ASP A 82 -8.21 -13.60 6.68
N LEU A 83 -8.01 -13.98 7.96
CA LEU A 83 -7.53 -13.06 9.00
C LEU A 83 -6.13 -12.49 8.71
N ALA A 84 -5.29 -13.22 7.96
CA ALA A 84 -3.94 -12.77 7.62
C ALA A 84 -3.97 -11.51 6.74
N THR A 85 -5.05 -11.27 5.98
CA THR A 85 -5.21 -10.03 5.21
C THR A 85 -5.28 -8.81 6.13
N LEU A 86 -6.03 -8.89 7.23
CA LEU A 86 -6.14 -7.79 8.19
C LEU A 86 -4.85 -7.62 9.00
N GLU A 87 -4.24 -8.72 9.44
CA GLU A 87 -2.96 -8.70 10.15
C GLU A 87 -1.86 -8.04 9.29
N ALA A 88 -1.71 -8.47 8.03
CA ALA A 88 -0.74 -7.86 7.12
C ALA A 88 -1.02 -6.38 6.84
N LEU A 89 -2.29 -5.99 6.69
CA LEU A 89 -2.68 -4.58 6.54
C LEU A 89 -2.23 -3.74 7.74
N MET A 90 -2.49 -4.22 8.96
CA MET A 90 -2.11 -3.51 10.19
C MET A 90 -0.60 -3.46 10.41
N THR A 91 0.12 -4.52 10.03
CA THR A 91 1.59 -4.55 10.07
C THR A 91 2.18 -3.51 9.12
N LEU A 92 1.71 -3.45 7.87
CA LEU A 92 2.16 -2.45 6.90
C LEU A 92 1.79 -1.03 7.33
N ALA A 93 0.59 -0.82 7.90
CA ALA A 93 0.19 0.48 8.41
C ALA A 93 1.09 0.93 9.59
N SER A 94 1.43 0.02 10.50
CA SER A 94 2.37 0.29 11.59
C SER A 94 3.76 0.67 11.07
N TRP A 95 4.28 -0.06 10.08
CA TRP A 95 5.57 0.25 9.45
C TRP A 95 5.56 1.57 8.71
N ALA A 96 4.45 1.92 8.05
CA ALA A 96 4.26 3.22 7.42
C ALA A 96 4.26 4.34 8.46
N HIS A 97 3.55 4.14 9.58
CA HIS A 97 3.50 5.10 10.70
C HIS A 97 4.89 5.33 11.32
N LEU A 98 5.70 4.28 11.43
CA LEU A 98 7.08 4.34 11.90
C LEU A 98 8.08 4.83 10.83
N HIS A 99 7.60 5.24 9.65
CA HIS A 99 8.43 5.67 8.52
C HIS A 99 9.47 4.62 8.03
N ILE A 100 9.25 3.33 8.33
CA ILE A 100 10.05 2.21 7.81
C ILE A 100 9.87 2.09 6.28
N HIS A 101 8.69 2.46 5.78
CA HIS A 101 8.46 2.67 4.36
C HIS A 101 7.51 3.85 4.11
N GLN A 102 7.53 4.34 2.88
CA GLN A 102 6.72 5.48 2.43
C GLN A 102 5.77 5.11 1.27
N LYS A 103 5.53 3.81 1.05
CA LYS A 103 4.60 3.34 0.00
C LYS A 103 3.15 3.62 0.41
N PRO A 104 2.26 4.00 -0.52
CA PRO A 104 0.86 4.21 -0.22
C PRO A 104 0.14 2.90 0.11
N ILE A 105 -0.86 2.97 1.00
CA ILE A 105 -1.72 1.83 1.36
C ILE A 105 -3.14 2.13 0.87
N GLY A 106 -3.66 1.26 0.02
CA GLY A 106 -4.98 1.41 -0.59
C GLY A 106 -6.02 0.44 -0.04
N LEU A 107 -7.23 0.93 0.21
CA LEU A 107 -8.41 0.13 0.57
C LEU A 107 -9.44 0.20 -0.56
N LEU A 108 -9.70 -0.92 -1.22
CA LEU A 108 -10.77 -1.06 -2.20
C LEU A 108 -12.08 -1.35 -1.48
N ASN A 109 -12.89 -0.30 -1.25
CA ASN A 109 -14.05 -0.34 -0.37
C ASN A 109 -15.33 -0.84 -1.07
N VAL A 110 -15.31 -2.11 -1.49
CA VAL A 110 -16.47 -2.75 -2.14
C VAL A 110 -17.60 -2.92 -1.14
N ASN A 111 -18.83 -2.53 -1.51
CA ASN A 111 -20.02 -2.64 -0.65
C ASN A 111 -19.80 -2.09 0.77
N ASN A 112 -19.03 -1.01 0.92
CA ASN A 112 -18.75 -0.38 2.21
C ASN A 112 -18.09 -1.30 3.24
N PHE A 113 -17.40 -2.36 2.78
CA PHE A 113 -16.79 -3.37 3.62
C PHE A 113 -15.82 -2.79 4.67
N TYR A 114 -15.07 -1.74 4.33
CA TYR A 114 -14.11 -1.08 5.22
C TYR A 114 -14.71 0.05 6.07
N ASP A 115 -16.00 0.37 5.95
CA ASP A 115 -16.60 1.48 6.70
C ASP A 115 -16.51 1.25 8.22
N GLY A 116 -16.76 0.03 8.68
CA GLY A 116 -16.62 -0.34 10.09
C GLY A 116 -15.17 -0.19 10.59
N PHE A 117 -14.19 -0.55 9.77
CA PHE A 117 -12.77 -0.38 10.10
C PHE A 117 -12.39 1.10 10.19
N ILE A 118 -12.82 1.92 9.22
CA ILE A 118 -12.59 3.36 9.22
C ILE A 118 -13.27 4.02 10.42
N ALA A 119 -14.49 3.59 10.77
CA ALA A 119 -15.22 4.05 11.94
C ALA A 119 -14.47 3.71 13.24
N PHE A 120 -13.93 2.50 13.36
CA PHE A 120 -13.11 2.10 14.50
C PHE A 120 -11.85 2.97 14.61
N LEU A 121 -11.13 3.21 13.51
CA LEU A 121 -9.96 4.12 13.53
C LEU A 121 -10.35 5.53 13.97
N ASN A 122 -11.46 6.08 13.45
CA ASN A 122 -11.94 7.39 13.87
C ASN A 122 -12.28 7.42 15.37
N HIS A 123 -12.87 6.35 15.90
CA HIS A 123 -13.16 6.23 17.32
C HIS A 123 -11.88 6.19 18.16
N ALA A 124 -10.89 5.40 17.77
CA ALA A 124 -9.60 5.32 18.47
C ALA A 124 -8.84 6.65 18.42
N ILE A 125 -8.90 7.38 17.29
CA ILE A 125 -8.33 8.74 17.16
C ILE A 125 -9.06 9.72 18.07
N LYS A 126 -10.40 9.69 18.09
CA LYS A 126 -11.22 10.57 18.93
C LYS A 126 -10.90 10.40 20.42
N ASN A 127 -10.57 9.18 20.83
CA ASN A 127 -10.19 8.85 22.21
C ASN A 127 -8.68 8.89 22.46
N TYR A 128 -7.90 9.48 21.54
CA TYR A 128 -6.45 9.70 21.67
C TYR A 128 -5.58 8.43 21.78
N PHE A 129 -6.12 7.25 21.45
CA PHE A 129 -5.33 6.01 21.37
C PHE A 129 -4.49 5.92 20.10
N ILE A 130 -4.92 6.60 19.03
CA ILE A 130 -4.23 6.61 17.74
C ILE A 130 -4.01 8.06 17.30
N PRO A 131 -2.79 8.44 16.86
CA PRO A 131 -2.55 9.76 16.30
C PRO A 131 -3.38 10.04 15.04
N SER A 132 -3.82 11.28 14.87
CA SER A 132 -4.70 11.67 13.74
C SER A 132 -4.07 11.48 12.36
N ASN A 133 -2.74 11.47 12.27
CA ASN A 133 -2.03 11.22 11.00
C ASN A 133 -2.16 9.77 10.51
N VAL A 134 -2.50 8.80 11.36
CA VAL A 134 -2.70 7.40 10.95
C VAL A 134 -3.82 7.26 9.93
N LYS A 135 -4.86 8.09 10.02
CA LYS A 135 -5.95 8.09 9.03
C LYS A 135 -5.46 8.42 7.61
N LYS A 136 -4.43 9.27 7.50
CA LYS A 136 -3.85 9.67 6.20
C LYS A 136 -3.07 8.54 5.52
N LEU A 137 -2.73 7.47 6.25
CA LEU A 137 -2.03 6.31 5.70
C LEU A 137 -2.90 5.52 4.73
N PHE A 138 -4.23 5.58 4.88
CA PHE A 138 -5.17 4.78 4.11
C PHE A 138 -5.84 5.61 3.01
N ILE A 139 -5.59 5.24 1.75
CA ILE A 139 -6.28 5.77 0.58
C ILE A 139 -7.46 4.87 0.25
N CYS A 140 -8.68 5.40 0.35
CA CYS A 140 -9.90 4.61 0.14
C CYS A 140 -10.59 4.99 -1.17
N ALA A 141 -11.05 4.00 -1.93
CA ALA A 141 -11.94 4.21 -3.09
C ALA A 141 -12.82 2.98 -3.33
N HIS A 142 -14.01 3.19 -3.91
CA HIS A 142 -14.98 2.12 -4.19
C HIS A 142 -14.73 1.39 -5.52
N THR A 143 -13.81 1.88 -6.36
CA THR A 143 -13.51 1.30 -7.68
C THR A 143 -12.02 1.14 -7.87
N ALA A 144 -11.59 0.08 -8.57
CA ALA A 144 -10.19 -0.21 -8.83
C ALA A 144 -9.45 0.93 -9.56
N ASN A 145 -10.06 1.51 -10.61
CA ASN A 145 -9.44 2.59 -11.37
C ASN A 145 -9.13 3.80 -10.49
N LYS A 146 -10.14 4.32 -9.79
CA LYS A 146 -9.97 5.47 -8.87
C LYS A 146 -8.91 5.18 -7.81
N LEU A 147 -8.91 3.98 -7.24
CA LEU A 147 -7.91 3.60 -6.23
C LEU A 147 -6.49 3.66 -6.80
N LEU A 148 -6.26 3.01 -7.95
CA LEU A 148 -4.94 2.97 -8.57
C LEU A 148 -4.45 4.36 -9.00
N ASP A 149 -5.34 5.23 -9.47
CA ASP A 149 -4.99 6.60 -9.85
C ASP A 149 -4.57 7.42 -8.61
N MET A 150 -5.31 7.28 -7.50
CA MET A 150 -4.94 7.92 -6.23
C MET A 150 -3.63 7.38 -5.66
N LEU A 151 -3.38 6.07 -5.76
CA LEU A 151 -2.12 5.46 -5.33
C LEU A 151 -0.94 5.99 -6.15
N GLN A 152 -1.08 6.13 -7.46
CA GLN A 152 -0.01 6.66 -8.33
C GLN A 152 0.24 8.16 -8.13
N ALA A 153 -0.79 8.91 -7.74
CA ALA A 153 -0.67 10.33 -7.41
C ALA A 153 -0.12 10.58 -6.00
N TYR A 154 -0.02 9.56 -5.15
CA TYR A 154 0.41 9.70 -3.76
C TYR A 154 1.83 10.27 -3.66
N LYS A 155 1.99 11.23 -2.75
CA LYS A 155 3.28 11.79 -2.35
C LYS A 155 3.44 11.56 -0.85
N PRO A 156 4.53 10.90 -0.41
CA PRO A 156 4.73 10.66 1.00
C PRO A 156 4.99 11.98 1.75
N GLU A 157 4.53 12.07 2.99
CA GLU A 157 4.96 13.14 3.89
C GLU A 157 6.48 13.01 4.13
N PRO A 158 7.21 14.13 4.27
CA PRO A 158 8.63 14.11 4.58
C PRO A 158 8.89 13.27 5.83
N ASP A 159 9.94 12.45 5.80
CA ASP A 159 10.36 11.68 6.97
C ASP A 159 10.78 12.66 8.09
N PRO A 160 10.12 12.62 9.26
CA PRO A 160 10.41 13.54 10.37
C PRO A 160 11.84 13.40 10.91
N TRP A 161 12.52 12.28 10.60
CA TRP A 161 13.91 12.01 10.99
C TRP A 161 14.93 12.38 9.90
N THR A 162 14.48 12.96 8.78
CA THR A 162 15.38 13.48 7.73
C THR A 162 15.62 14.97 7.96
N PHE A 163 16.84 15.30 8.37
CA PHE A 163 17.28 16.68 8.54
C PHE A 163 18.01 17.15 7.28
N VAL A 164 17.68 18.36 6.83
CA VAL A 164 18.46 19.08 5.82
C VAL A 164 19.31 20.08 6.60
N LEU A 165 20.60 19.82 6.72
CA LEU A 165 21.55 20.83 7.18
C LEU A 165 22.01 21.60 5.95
N GLU A 166 21.61 22.86 5.85
CA GLU A 166 22.23 23.81 4.93
C GLU A 166 23.57 24.21 5.52
N GLN A 167 24.67 23.76 4.91
CA GLN A 167 25.98 24.26 5.29
C GLN A 167 26.22 25.59 4.57
N PRO A 168 26.64 26.65 5.29
CA PRO A 168 27.10 27.86 4.63
C PRO A 168 28.35 27.54 3.81
N ASN A 169 28.30 27.78 2.50
CA ASN A 169 29.50 27.72 1.67
C ASN A 169 30.40 28.91 2.05
N ASN A 170 31.68 28.63 2.28
CA ASN A 170 32.70 29.69 2.40
C ASN A 170 33.13 30.28 1.04
N ASP A 171 32.66 29.70 -0.06
CA ASP A 171 32.94 30.15 -1.42
C ASP A 171 31.61 30.52 -2.08
N GLY A 172 31.44 31.79 -2.47
CA GLY A 172 30.19 32.41 -2.92
C GLY A 172 29.55 31.87 -4.20
N ASN A 173 29.47 30.56 -4.39
CA ASN A 173 28.77 29.93 -5.51
C ASN A 173 28.03 28.65 -5.09
N SER A 174 26.70 28.67 -5.22
CA SER A 174 25.70 27.59 -5.05
C SER A 174 25.70 26.78 -3.74
N SER A 175 24.68 26.98 -2.90
CA SER A 175 24.42 26.20 -1.69
C SER A 175 24.23 24.71 -2.00
N ARG A 176 24.97 23.84 -1.30
CA ARG A 176 24.94 22.39 -1.48
C ARG A 176 24.21 21.74 -0.30
N SER A 177 22.89 21.58 -0.39
CA SER A 177 22.11 20.92 0.67
C SER A 177 22.44 19.43 0.73
N LYS A 178 22.98 18.96 1.86
CA LYS A 178 23.15 17.51 2.15
C LYS A 178 22.00 17.03 3.05
N LYS A 179 21.36 15.93 2.65
CA LYS A 179 20.33 15.25 3.47
C LYS A 179 21.00 14.22 4.35
N TYR A 180 20.70 14.28 5.65
CA TYR A 180 21.13 13.28 6.62
C TYR A 180 19.90 12.53 7.12
N LYS A 181 19.98 11.19 7.16
CA LYS A 181 18.97 10.34 7.80
C LYS A 181 19.56 9.89 9.13
N LEU A 182 18.84 10.12 10.23
CA LEU A 182 19.23 9.59 11.52
C LEU A 182 19.08 8.06 11.47
N ASP A 183 20.20 7.33 11.52
CA ASP A 183 20.19 5.87 11.57
C ASP A 183 19.88 5.43 13.00
N LEU A 184 18.63 5.06 13.24
CA LEU A 184 18.14 4.50 14.49
C LEU A 184 18.18 2.96 14.48
N THR A 185 19.19 2.33 13.86
CA THR A 185 19.48 0.92 14.14
C THR A 185 19.84 0.77 15.62
N LEU A 186 18.81 0.68 16.45
CA LEU A 186 18.82 0.03 17.75
C LEU A 186 19.25 -1.41 17.46
N ARG A 187 20.56 -1.67 17.53
CA ARG A 187 21.07 -2.99 17.81
C ARG A 187 20.60 -3.32 19.22
N LEU A 188 19.43 -3.95 19.31
CA LEU A 188 19.06 -4.77 20.47
C LEU A 188 20.02 -5.97 20.54
#